data_AF-A0A958IFX2-F1
#
_entry.id   AF-A0A958IFX2-F1
#
_cell.length_a   1.000
_cell.length_b   1.000
_cell.length_c   1.000
_cell.angle_alpha   90.00
_cell.angle_beta   90.00
_cell.angle_gamma   90.00
#
_symmetry.space_group_name_H-M   'P 1'
#
loop_
_entity.id
_entity.type
_entity.pdbx_description
1 polymer ?
#
loop_
_entity_poly.entity_id
_entity_poly.type
_entity_poly.pdbx_seq_one_letter_code
_entity_poly.pdbx_strand_id
1 'polypeptide(L)'
;MLFLSLLICIFQDSYLIKSIDIRGNEETVDYVIRREILFSEGDHVTKADIVKSQKRIESLFIFNSVSYELEKDSDAYQLIYEVSEKLNFFVIPIVKLTDDKLDRLTYGLAFNHSNLLGRKYFLSFQTLFGDRSGFRLRFSDPWFLGKWRLFYSITLENIKNSNIKNIDILNQTHLADITIGKGFGPYFRVAINTEYQKTFFNAEDRAYSISNSTSDKQITYGFSMVYDNRDFFLYPKKGF
;
A
#
# COMPACT_ATOMS: atom_id res chain seq x y z
N MET A 1 -6.60 49.39 37.58
CA MET A 1 -5.79 48.54 36.68
C MET A 1 -6.71 47.55 36.00
N LEU A 2 -7.20 47.93 34.82
CA LEU A 2 -8.03 47.11 33.93
C LEU A 2 -7.13 46.14 33.18
N PHE A 3 -7.25 44.84 33.41
CA PHE A 3 -6.74 43.83 32.49
C PHE A 3 -7.93 43.27 31.71
N LEU A 4 -8.19 43.91 30.58
CA LEU A 4 -9.08 43.42 29.53
C LEU A 4 -8.31 42.29 28.81
N SER A 5 -8.56 41.03 29.18
CA SER A 5 -8.01 39.89 28.46
C SER A 5 -8.69 39.82 27.10
N LEU A 6 -7.98 40.29 26.07
CA LEU A 6 -8.35 40.17 24.67
C LEU A 6 -8.55 38.68 24.33
N LEU A 7 -9.80 38.29 24.07
CA LEU A 7 -10.13 37.02 23.46
C LEU A 7 -9.72 37.15 21.98
N ILE A 8 -8.48 36.78 21.65
CA ILE A 8 -8.07 36.60 20.25
C ILE A 8 -8.79 35.33 19.77
N CYS A 9 -10.00 35.52 19.24
CA CYS A 9 -10.64 34.54 18.39
C CYS A 9 -9.78 34.48 17.13
N ILE A 10 -8.92 33.46 17.02
CA ILE A 10 -8.21 33.16 15.77
C ILE A 10 -9.30 32.80 14.76
N PHE A 11 -9.75 33.77 13.98
CA PHE A 11 -10.53 33.51 12.78
C PHE A 11 -9.62 32.69 11.86
N GLN A 12 -9.82 31.38 11.85
CA GLN A 12 -9.20 30.53 10.85
C GLN A 12 -9.95 30.82 9.55
N ASP A 13 -9.26 31.37 8.56
CA ASP A 13 -9.84 31.64 7.25
C ASP A 13 -10.55 30.37 6.75
N SER A 14 -11.85 30.54 6.49
CA SER A 14 -12.72 29.50 5.96
C SER A 14 -12.99 29.80 4.50
N TYR A 15 -12.78 28.82 3.64
CA TYR A 15 -12.98 28.91 2.20
C TYR A 15 -14.18 28.06 1.83
N LEU A 16 -15.19 28.69 1.21
CA LEU A 16 -16.29 27.95 0.58
C LEU A 16 -15.79 27.37 -0.74
N ILE A 17 -15.70 26.05 -0.85
CA ILE A 17 -15.20 25.38 -2.06
C ILE A 17 -16.33 25.22 -3.07
N LYS A 18 -16.22 25.89 -4.21
CA LYS A 18 -17.20 25.79 -5.32
C LYS A 18 -16.98 24.55 -6.18
N SER A 19 -15.72 24.28 -6.53
CA SER A 19 -15.31 23.15 -7.37
C SER A 19 -13.94 22.64 -6.96
N ILE A 20 -13.69 21.35 -7.22
CA ILE A 20 -12.39 20.72 -7.04
C ILE A 20 -11.92 20.09 -8.35
N ASP A 21 -10.91 20.71 -8.93
CA ASP A 21 -10.25 20.27 -10.16
C ASP A 21 -8.94 19.55 -9.85
N ILE A 22 -8.62 18.54 -10.68
CA ILE A 22 -7.37 17.78 -10.60
C ILE A 22 -6.70 17.87 -11.97
N ARG A 23 -5.42 18.27 -11.99
CA ARG A 23 -4.63 18.49 -13.21
C ARG A 23 -3.30 17.73 -13.15
N GLY A 24 -2.80 17.31 -14.31
CA GLY A 24 -1.52 16.61 -14.47
C GLY A 24 -1.56 15.10 -14.22
N ASN A 25 -2.74 14.52 -14.00
CA ASN A 25 -2.97 13.08 -13.90
C ASN A 25 -3.24 12.47 -15.29
N GLU A 26 -2.21 12.34 -16.11
CA GLU A 26 -2.35 11.82 -17.48
C GLU A 26 -2.69 10.33 -17.53
N GLU A 27 -2.02 9.51 -16.70
CA GLU A 27 -2.28 8.07 -16.60
C GLU A 27 -3.25 7.73 -15.47
N THR A 28 -3.17 8.43 -14.33
CA THR A 28 -3.94 8.15 -13.13
C THR A 28 -5.38 8.63 -13.27
N VAL A 29 -6.33 7.74 -13.01
CA VAL A 29 -7.75 8.07 -13.06
C VAL A 29 -8.11 9.01 -11.92
N ASP A 30 -8.87 10.07 -12.22
CA ASP A 30 -9.29 11.13 -11.28
C ASP A 30 -9.77 10.62 -9.91
N TYR A 31 -10.59 9.55 -9.89
CA TYR A 31 -11.14 9.01 -8.65
C TYR A 31 -10.07 8.55 -7.64
N VAL A 32 -8.87 8.18 -8.10
CA VAL A 32 -7.75 7.75 -7.25
C VAL A 32 -7.24 8.93 -6.41
N ILE A 33 -7.23 10.12 -6.97
CA ILE A 33 -6.83 11.36 -6.29
C ILE A 33 -8.02 11.90 -5.49
N ARG A 34 -9.21 11.95 -6.12
CA ARG A 34 -10.43 12.51 -5.51
C ARG A 34 -10.82 11.83 -4.21
N ARG A 35 -10.65 10.51 -4.10
CA ARG A 35 -10.96 9.75 -2.86
C ARG A 35 -10.07 10.10 -1.66
N GLU A 36 -8.94 10.77 -1.89
CA GLU A 36 -8.02 11.17 -0.81
C GLU A 36 -8.36 12.54 -0.23
N ILE A 37 -9.22 13.32 -0.90
CA ILE A 37 -9.72 14.61 -0.42
C ILE A 37 -10.75 14.37 0.69
N LEU A 38 -10.61 15.11 1.79
CA LEU A 38 -11.39 14.90 3.03
C LEU A 38 -12.73 15.65 3.09
N PHE A 39 -13.00 16.48 2.09
CA PHE A 39 -14.17 17.35 1.99
C PHE A 39 -14.73 17.30 0.56
N SER A 40 -15.92 17.83 0.38
CA SER A 40 -16.62 17.88 -0.91
C SER A 40 -16.80 19.32 -1.38
N GLU A 41 -17.20 19.46 -2.65
CA GLU A 41 -17.67 20.73 -3.19
C GLU A 41 -18.92 21.19 -2.41
N GLY A 42 -19.00 22.48 -2.11
CA GLY A 42 -20.00 23.09 -1.24
C GLY A 42 -19.60 23.18 0.23
N ASP A 43 -18.51 22.52 0.65
CA ASP A 43 -18.06 22.56 2.04
C ASP A 43 -17.27 23.85 2.34
N HIS A 44 -17.41 24.32 3.58
CA HIS A 44 -16.51 25.31 4.18
C HIS A 44 -15.29 24.60 4.74
N VAL A 45 -14.10 24.94 4.27
CA VAL A 45 -12.85 24.27 4.66
C VAL A 45 -11.82 25.26 5.17
N THR A 46 -10.92 24.78 6.01
CA THR A 46 -9.75 25.57 6.42
C THR A 46 -8.56 25.26 5.53
N LYS A 47 -7.55 26.13 5.53
CA LYS A 47 -6.25 25.83 4.90
C LYS A 47 -5.63 24.52 5.41
N ALA A 48 -5.88 24.15 6.66
CA ALA A 48 -5.37 22.91 7.23
C ALA A 48 -6.00 21.67 6.59
N ASP A 49 -7.29 21.73 6.22
CA ASP A 49 -7.99 20.63 5.56
C ASP A 49 -7.49 20.40 4.13
N ILE A 50 -7.23 21.50 3.40
CA ILE A 50 -6.63 21.48 2.06
C ILE A 50 -5.23 20.84 2.12
N VAL A 51 -4.36 21.34 3.00
CA VAL A 51 -2.99 20.81 3.17
C VAL A 51 -3.02 19.34 3.63
N LYS A 52 -3.99 18.96 4.47
CA LYS A 52 -4.13 17.57 4.89
C LYS A 52 -4.54 16.65 3.74
N SER A 53 -5.45 17.10 2.88
CA SER A 53 -5.84 16.37 1.67
C SER A 53 -4.68 16.26 0.67
N GLN A 54 -3.93 17.35 0.45
CA GLN A 54 -2.68 17.35 -0.32
C GLN A 54 -1.72 16.25 0.16
N LYS A 55 -1.42 16.19 1.46
CA LYS A 55 -0.52 15.17 2.04
C LYS A 55 -1.04 13.74 1.88
N ARG A 56 -2.36 13.54 1.87
CA ARG A 56 -2.96 12.22 1.59
C ARG A 56 -2.75 11.82 0.14
N ILE A 57 -2.89 12.75 -0.80
CA ILE A 57 -2.59 12.53 -2.22
C ILE A 57 -1.09 12.20 -2.39
N GLU A 58 -0.20 12.94 -1.74
CA GLU A 58 1.25 12.65 -1.72
C GLU A 58 1.54 11.24 -1.18
N SER A 59 0.80 10.81 -0.15
CA SER A 59 0.93 9.49 0.48
C SER A 59 0.48 8.33 -0.42
N LEU A 60 -0.05 8.60 -1.61
CA LEU A 60 -0.26 7.55 -2.63
C LEU A 60 1.06 7.05 -3.22
N PHE A 61 2.15 7.82 -3.11
CA PHE A 61 3.48 7.52 -3.65
C PHE A 61 3.49 7.19 -5.14
N ILE A 62 2.62 7.82 -5.94
CA ILE A 62 2.55 7.68 -7.41
C ILE A 62 2.83 9.00 -8.16
N PHE A 63 3.14 10.07 -7.41
CA PHE A 63 3.45 11.40 -7.93
C PHE A 63 4.86 11.83 -7.46
N ASN A 64 5.54 12.64 -8.28
CA ASN A 64 6.77 13.35 -7.92
C ASN A 64 6.47 14.57 -7.04
N SER A 65 5.38 15.28 -7.33
CA SER A 65 4.92 16.45 -6.58
C SER A 65 3.40 16.53 -6.59
N VAL A 66 2.86 17.16 -5.55
CA VAL A 66 1.45 17.55 -5.44
C VAL A 66 1.43 18.99 -4.91
N SER A 67 0.80 19.90 -5.63
CA SER A 67 0.55 21.28 -5.22
C SER A 67 -0.94 21.57 -5.23
N TYR A 68 -1.34 22.68 -4.62
CA TYR A 68 -2.69 23.19 -4.75
C TYR A 68 -2.68 24.69 -5.04
N GLU A 69 -3.67 25.11 -5.81
CA GLU A 69 -3.98 26.51 -6.06
C GLU A 69 -5.42 26.79 -5.64
N LEU A 70 -5.63 27.97 -5.07
CA LEU A 70 -6.94 28.40 -4.60
C LEU A 70 -7.30 29.70 -5.32
N GLU A 71 -8.17 29.59 -6.32
CA GLU A 71 -8.62 30.72 -7.13
C GLU A 71 -9.93 31.27 -6.57
N LYS A 72 -9.98 32.58 -6.29
CA LYS A 72 -11.19 33.22 -5.79
C LYS A 72 -12.18 33.42 -6.94
N ASP A 73 -13.41 32.93 -6.76
CA ASP A 73 -14.52 33.06 -7.68
C ASP A 73 -15.74 33.65 -6.94
N SER A 74 -15.87 34.97 -7.00
CA SER A 74 -16.84 35.76 -6.23
C SER A 74 -16.72 35.52 -4.71
N ASP A 75 -17.73 34.90 -4.09
CA ASP A 75 -17.77 34.60 -2.64
C ASP A 75 -17.28 33.18 -2.31
N ALA A 76 -16.88 32.41 -3.33
CA ALA A 76 -16.39 31.04 -3.19
C ALA A 76 -15.02 30.88 -3.85
N TYR A 77 -14.48 29.66 -3.80
CA TYR A 77 -13.14 29.35 -4.30
C TYR A 77 -13.16 28.10 -5.18
N GLN A 78 -12.42 28.14 -6.28
CA GLN A 78 -12.07 26.97 -7.07
C GLN A 78 -10.75 26.41 -6.52
N LEU A 79 -10.74 25.13 -6.13
CA LEU A 79 -9.54 24.46 -5.63
C LEU A 79 -8.99 23.56 -6.71
N ILE A 80 -7.75 23.79 -7.10
CA ILE A 80 -7.06 23.01 -8.12
C ILE A 80 -5.94 22.24 -7.44
N TYR A 81 -5.96 20.91 -7.51
CA TYR A 81 -4.81 20.08 -7.18
C TYR A 81 -4.02 19.78 -8.44
N GLU A 82 -2.75 20.17 -8.46
CA GLU A 82 -1.84 19.85 -9.56
C GLU A 82 -0.90 18.73 -9.12
N VAL A 83 -0.82 17.69 -9.94
CA VAL A 83 0.05 16.54 -9.69
C VAL A 83 1.06 16.38 -10.82
N SER A 84 2.27 15.99 -10.48
CA SER A 84 3.26 15.50 -11.45
C SER A 84 3.40 14.00 -11.29
N GLU A 85 2.96 13.22 -12.28
CA GLU A 85 3.11 11.76 -12.24
C GLU A 85 4.57 11.33 -12.31
N LYS A 86 4.86 10.18 -11.70
CA LYS A 86 6.19 9.55 -11.76
C LYS A 86 6.11 8.18 -12.38
N LEU A 87 7.28 7.65 -12.75
CA LEU A 87 7.39 6.26 -13.18
C LEU A 87 6.91 5.32 -12.07
N ASN A 88 5.84 4.59 -12.37
CA ASN A 88 5.15 3.74 -11.40
C ASN A 88 5.59 2.27 -11.47
N PHE A 89 6.59 1.94 -12.30
CA PHE A 89 7.14 0.60 -12.35
C PHE A 89 8.65 0.59 -12.16
N PHE A 90 9.15 -0.50 -11.57
CA PHE A 90 10.56 -0.73 -11.33
C PHE A 90 10.90 -2.21 -11.53
N VAL A 91 12.06 -2.47 -12.13
CA VAL A 91 12.69 -3.79 -12.15
C VAL A 91 13.83 -3.78 -11.16
N ILE A 92 13.80 -4.70 -10.20
CA ILE A 92 14.75 -4.78 -9.09
C ILE A 92 15.53 -6.09 -9.23
N PRO A 93 16.86 -6.04 -9.42
CA PRO A 93 17.68 -7.23 -9.36
C PRO A 93 17.71 -7.77 -7.94
N ILE A 94 17.64 -9.09 -7.82
CA ILE A 94 17.72 -9.80 -6.54
C ILE A 94 19.04 -10.55 -6.54
N VAL A 95 19.82 -10.33 -5.49
CA VAL A 95 21.06 -11.06 -5.20
C VAL A 95 21.08 -11.27 -3.70
N LYS A 96 21.12 -12.52 -3.25
CA LYS A 96 21.11 -12.88 -1.84
C LYS A 96 22.00 -14.10 -1.62
N LEU A 97 22.91 -14.01 -0.66
CA LEU A 97 23.66 -15.17 -0.16
C LEU A 97 22.94 -15.73 1.05
N THR A 98 22.79 -17.05 1.11
CA THR A 98 22.32 -17.73 2.33
C THR A 98 23.53 -18.12 3.18
N ASP A 99 23.55 -17.66 4.44
CA ASP A 99 24.64 -17.89 5.40
C ASP A 99 26.02 -17.42 4.89
N ASP A 100 26.03 -16.36 4.08
CA ASP A 100 27.23 -15.74 3.47
C ASP A 100 28.08 -16.69 2.60
N LYS A 101 27.51 -17.81 2.13
CA LYS A 101 28.21 -18.76 1.26
C LYS A 101 27.87 -18.55 -0.21
N LEU A 102 28.90 -18.52 -1.06
CA LEU A 102 28.79 -18.27 -2.51
C LEU A 102 28.08 -19.39 -3.27
N ASP A 103 28.27 -20.65 -2.87
CA ASP A 103 27.54 -21.81 -3.40
C ASP A 103 26.04 -21.79 -3.06
N ARG A 104 25.64 -20.88 -2.16
CA ARG A 104 24.26 -20.65 -1.74
C ARG A 104 23.73 -19.30 -2.19
N LEU A 105 24.11 -18.92 -3.40
CA LEU A 105 23.61 -17.74 -4.06
C LEU A 105 22.16 -17.97 -4.54
N THR A 106 21.28 -17.04 -4.20
CA THR A 106 19.99 -16.82 -4.83
C THR A 106 20.05 -15.53 -5.65
N TYR A 107 19.59 -15.58 -6.89
CA TYR A 107 19.49 -14.40 -7.74
C TYR A 107 18.17 -14.38 -8.52
N GLY A 108 17.80 -13.23 -9.06
CA GLY A 108 16.56 -13.11 -9.82
C GLY A 108 16.16 -11.68 -10.13
N LEU A 109 14.90 -11.51 -10.51
CA LEU A 109 14.32 -10.21 -10.86
C LEU A 109 12.96 -10.05 -10.17
N ALA A 110 12.67 -8.85 -9.69
CA ALA A 110 11.33 -8.44 -9.27
C ALA A 110 10.86 -7.26 -10.11
N PHE A 111 9.73 -7.43 -10.78
CA PHE A 111 8.99 -6.34 -11.41
C PHE A 111 7.90 -5.87 -10.46
N ASN A 112 7.82 -4.56 -10.21
CA ASN A 112 6.77 -3.94 -9.41
C ASN A 112 6.09 -2.85 -10.24
N HIS A 113 4.77 -2.76 -10.15
CA HIS A 113 3.97 -1.68 -10.72
C HIS A 113 2.99 -1.16 -9.65
N SER A 114 3.11 0.11 -9.24
CA SER A 114 2.35 0.70 -8.13
C SER A 114 1.08 1.45 -8.52
N ASN A 115 0.83 1.64 -9.82
CA ASN A 115 -0.34 2.32 -10.36
C ASN A 115 -0.91 1.64 -11.63
N LEU A 116 -1.05 0.31 -11.61
CA LEU A 116 -1.42 -0.43 -12.83
C LEU A 116 -2.78 0.07 -13.37
N LEU A 117 -2.85 0.35 -14.66
CA LEU A 117 -4.01 0.95 -15.36
C LEU A 117 -4.46 2.31 -14.79
N GLY A 118 -3.59 3.04 -14.08
CA GLY A 118 -3.94 4.33 -13.47
C GLY A 118 -4.87 4.22 -12.26
N ARG A 119 -5.08 3.02 -11.71
CA ARG A 119 -6.11 2.75 -10.69
C ARG A 119 -5.58 2.56 -9.26
N LYS A 120 -4.28 2.83 -9.06
CA LYS A 120 -3.53 2.48 -7.85
C LYS A 120 -3.53 0.97 -7.55
N TYR A 121 -3.73 0.14 -8.56
CA TYR A 121 -3.50 -1.30 -8.44
C TYR A 121 -2.00 -1.55 -8.28
N PHE A 122 -1.66 -2.42 -7.33
CA PHE A 122 -0.29 -2.90 -7.17
C PHE A 122 -0.15 -4.28 -7.80
N LEU A 123 0.85 -4.45 -8.65
CA LEU A 123 1.25 -5.72 -9.22
C LEU A 123 2.74 -5.94 -8.93
N SER A 124 3.09 -7.13 -8.46
CA SER A 124 4.48 -7.54 -8.28
C SER A 124 4.66 -8.95 -8.83
N PHE A 125 5.68 -9.14 -9.64
CA PHE A 125 6.10 -10.44 -10.13
C PHE A 125 7.59 -10.62 -9.87
N GLN A 126 7.93 -11.70 -9.17
CA GLN A 126 9.30 -12.01 -8.77
C GLN A 126 9.65 -13.40 -9.26
N THR A 127 10.85 -13.55 -9.83
CA THR A 127 11.47 -14.84 -10.15
C THR A 127 12.76 -14.98 -9.36
N LEU A 128 13.06 -16.22 -8.97
CA LEU A 128 14.25 -16.59 -8.19
C LEU A 128 14.92 -17.82 -8.81
N PHE A 129 16.24 -17.87 -8.71
CA PHE A 129 17.12 -18.93 -9.18
C PHE A 129 18.26 -19.16 -8.18
N GLY A 130 18.86 -20.35 -8.18
CA GLY A 130 19.93 -20.73 -7.25
C GLY A 130 19.41 -21.46 -6.01
N ASP A 131 19.97 -21.15 -4.84
CA ASP A 131 19.62 -21.78 -3.54
C ASP A 131 18.11 -21.70 -3.22
N ARG A 132 17.47 -20.61 -3.63
CA ARG A 132 16.01 -20.52 -3.72
C ARG A 132 15.62 -20.32 -5.17
N SER A 133 14.62 -21.09 -5.61
CA SER A 133 14.13 -21.00 -6.98
C SER A 133 12.61 -21.02 -7.05
N GLY A 134 12.05 -20.33 -8.03
CA GLY A 134 10.62 -20.28 -8.25
C GLY A 134 10.13 -18.86 -8.48
N PHE A 135 8.88 -18.59 -8.09
CA PHE A 135 8.26 -17.30 -8.35
C PHE A 135 7.31 -16.87 -7.24
N ARG A 136 7.05 -15.57 -7.20
CA ARG A 136 6.00 -14.95 -6.40
C ARG A 136 5.25 -13.93 -7.25
N LEU A 137 3.93 -14.00 -7.22
CA LEU A 137 3.02 -13.04 -7.84
C LEU A 137 2.18 -12.40 -6.74
N ARG A 138 2.07 -11.08 -6.74
CA ARG A 138 1.19 -10.34 -5.83
C ARG A 138 0.38 -9.32 -6.60
N PHE A 139 -0.92 -9.26 -6.31
CA PHE A 139 -1.82 -8.25 -6.82
C PHE A 139 -2.63 -7.65 -5.68
N SER A 140 -2.88 -6.34 -5.69
CA SER A 140 -3.82 -5.74 -4.75
C SER A 140 -4.58 -4.55 -5.32
N ASP A 141 -5.86 -4.48 -4.99
CA ASP A 141 -6.73 -3.33 -5.23
C ASP A 141 -7.06 -2.65 -3.89
N PRO A 142 -6.57 -1.42 -3.64
CA PRO A 142 -6.78 -0.72 -2.38
C PRO A 142 -8.18 -0.12 -2.24
N TRP A 143 -9.03 -0.18 -3.27
CA TRP A 143 -10.33 0.49 -3.28
C TRP A 143 -11.38 -0.26 -4.11
N PHE A 144 -11.37 -1.58 -3.98
CA PHE A 144 -12.38 -2.46 -4.54
C PHE A 144 -13.78 -2.04 -4.05
N LEU A 145 -14.75 -2.00 -4.95
CA LEU A 145 -16.13 -1.57 -4.68
C LEU A 145 -16.27 -0.17 -4.04
N GLY A 146 -15.33 0.74 -4.31
CA GLY A 146 -15.54 2.19 -4.27
C GLY A 146 -16.18 2.72 -2.98
N LYS A 147 -17.49 2.94 -3.04
CA LYS A 147 -18.34 3.44 -1.94
C LYS A 147 -18.21 2.64 -0.64
N TRP A 148 -17.92 1.34 -0.74
CA TRP A 148 -17.81 0.46 0.43
C TRP A 148 -16.43 0.50 1.08
N ARG A 149 -15.44 1.15 0.44
CA ARG A 149 -14.04 1.24 0.88
C ARG A 149 -13.45 -0.14 1.17
N LEU A 150 -13.74 -1.12 0.31
CA LEU A 150 -13.17 -2.45 0.44
C LEU A 150 -11.81 -2.47 -0.25
N PHE A 151 -10.96 -3.38 0.18
CA PHE A 151 -9.68 -3.64 -0.46
C PHE A 151 -9.38 -5.12 -0.41
N TYR A 152 -8.56 -5.59 -1.34
CA TYR A 152 -8.06 -6.95 -1.30
C TYR A 152 -6.64 -7.04 -1.81
N SER A 153 -5.94 -8.09 -1.37
CA SER A 153 -4.62 -8.49 -1.85
C SER A 153 -4.63 -9.99 -2.05
N ILE A 154 -3.97 -10.45 -3.12
CA ILE A 154 -3.75 -11.86 -3.40
C ILE A 154 -2.26 -12.05 -3.61
N THR A 155 -1.67 -13.04 -2.95
CA THR A 155 -0.29 -13.48 -3.19
C THR A 155 -0.29 -14.95 -3.55
N LEU A 156 0.39 -15.30 -4.64
CA LEU A 156 0.66 -16.67 -5.05
C LEU A 156 2.16 -16.87 -5.09
N GLU A 157 2.61 -17.97 -4.52
CA GLU A 157 4.03 -18.28 -4.44
C GLU A 157 4.27 -19.76 -4.69
N ASN A 158 5.33 -20.05 -5.44
CA ASN A 158 5.90 -21.37 -5.55
C ASN A 158 7.41 -21.24 -5.42
N ILE A 159 7.95 -21.58 -4.26
CA ILE A 159 9.38 -21.48 -3.96
C ILE A 159 9.91 -22.84 -3.52
N LYS A 160 10.94 -23.29 -4.21
CA LYS A 160 11.80 -24.39 -3.78
C LYS A 160 12.97 -23.82 -2.97
N ASN A 161 13.22 -24.41 -1.81
CA ASN A 161 14.42 -24.15 -1.02
C ASN A 161 15.29 -25.42 -1.05
N SER A 162 16.60 -25.25 -1.22
CA SER A 162 17.56 -26.34 -1.04
C SER A 162 18.01 -26.57 0.39
N ASN A 163 17.77 -25.62 1.29
CA ASN A 163 18.24 -25.70 2.67
C ASN A 163 17.36 -24.88 3.62
N ILE A 164 17.12 -25.40 4.82
CA ILE A 164 16.42 -24.71 5.92
C ILE A 164 17.29 -24.80 7.18
N LYS A 165 17.71 -23.64 7.71
CA LYS A 165 18.39 -23.52 9.02
C LYS A 165 19.57 -24.50 9.20
N ASN A 166 20.51 -24.53 8.26
CA ASN A 166 21.71 -25.40 8.26
C ASN A 166 21.43 -26.90 8.12
N ILE A 167 20.24 -27.29 7.68
CA ILE A 167 19.92 -28.66 7.30
C ILE A 167 19.62 -28.66 5.81
N ASP A 168 20.29 -29.54 5.07
CA ASP A 168 20.08 -29.76 3.62
C ASP A 168 18.74 -30.46 3.40
N ILE A 169 17.65 -29.71 3.59
CA ILE A 169 16.29 -30.15 3.36
C ILE A 169 15.82 -29.54 2.04
N LEU A 170 15.51 -30.40 1.08
CA LEU A 170 14.87 -29.98 -0.15
C LEU A 170 13.37 -29.91 0.08
N ASN A 171 12.83 -28.69 0.10
CA ASN A 171 11.40 -28.49 0.17
C ASN A 171 10.89 -27.59 -0.95
N GLN A 172 9.62 -27.77 -1.29
CA GLN A 172 8.91 -26.90 -2.21
C GLN A 172 7.63 -26.42 -1.55
N THR A 173 7.43 -25.11 -1.49
CA THR A 173 6.27 -24.50 -0.85
C THR A 173 5.40 -23.85 -1.90
N HIS A 174 4.12 -24.24 -1.92
CA HIS A 174 3.06 -23.56 -2.66
C HIS A 174 2.22 -22.77 -1.66
N LEU A 175 2.11 -21.46 -1.85
CA LEU A 175 1.37 -20.58 -0.97
C LEU A 175 0.35 -19.77 -1.77
N ALA A 176 -0.87 -19.71 -1.24
CA ALA A 176 -1.92 -18.84 -1.70
C ALA A 176 -2.44 -18.04 -0.51
N ASP A 177 -2.24 -16.72 -0.57
CA ASP A 177 -2.66 -15.77 0.45
C ASP A 177 -3.74 -14.86 -0.13
N ILE A 178 -4.83 -14.70 0.61
CA ILE A 178 -5.89 -13.75 0.30
C ILE A 178 -6.13 -12.89 1.52
N THR A 179 -6.04 -11.58 1.33
CA THR A 179 -6.44 -10.59 2.32
C THR A 179 -7.62 -9.80 1.79
N ILE A 180 -8.68 -9.66 2.58
CA ILE A 180 -9.83 -8.81 2.28
C ILE A 180 -10.06 -7.89 3.47
N GLY A 181 -10.31 -6.62 3.22
CA GLY A 181 -10.55 -5.65 4.28
C GLY A 181 -11.49 -4.53 3.91
N LYS A 182 -11.80 -3.71 4.93
CA LYS A 182 -12.71 -2.58 4.85
C LYS A 182 -12.14 -1.38 5.61
N GLY A 183 -12.22 -0.22 4.98
CA GLY A 183 -11.98 1.07 5.63
C GLY A 183 -13.24 1.66 6.26
N PHE A 184 -13.10 2.22 7.45
CA PHE A 184 -14.11 3.01 8.15
C PHE A 184 -13.59 4.45 8.30
N GLY A 185 -14.08 5.33 7.44
CA GLY A 185 -13.51 6.66 7.31
C GLY A 185 -12.04 6.65 6.84
N PRO A 186 -11.35 7.79 6.94
CA PRO A 186 -10.01 7.98 6.38
C PRO A 186 -8.87 7.32 7.17
N TYR A 187 -9.10 6.91 8.42
CA TYR A 187 -8.03 6.52 9.36
C TYR A 187 -8.10 5.07 9.82
N PHE A 188 -9.30 4.48 9.91
CA PHE A 188 -9.46 3.14 10.46
C PHE A 188 -9.71 2.11 9.36
N ARG A 189 -9.03 0.97 9.42
CA ARG A 189 -9.19 -0.17 8.50
C ARG A 189 -9.11 -1.47 9.28
N VAL A 190 -9.88 -2.46 8.82
CA VAL A 190 -9.80 -3.84 9.32
C VAL A 190 -9.59 -4.78 8.15
N ALA A 191 -8.91 -5.90 8.36
CA ALA A 191 -8.77 -6.93 7.35
C ALA A 191 -8.76 -8.33 7.98
N ILE A 192 -9.20 -9.29 7.17
CA ILE A 192 -9.02 -10.72 7.42
C ILE A 192 -8.03 -11.22 6.38
N ASN A 193 -7.08 -12.02 6.85
CA ASN A 193 -6.08 -12.70 6.06
C ASN A 193 -6.35 -14.21 6.13
N THR A 194 -6.24 -14.90 5.00
CA THR A 194 -6.33 -16.36 4.92
C THR A 194 -5.23 -16.85 4.01
N GLU A 195 -4.33 -17.64 4.58
CA GLU A 195 -3.19 -18.20 3.90
C GLU A 195 -3.33 -19.72 3.87
N TYR A 196 -3.25 -20.30 2.68
CA TYR A 196 -3.09 -21.73 2.48
C TYR A 196 -1.65 -22.00 2.04
N GLN A 197 -0.97 -22.86 2.79
CA GLN A 197 0.39 -23.29 2.49
C GLN A 197 0.43 -24.81 2.36
N LYS A 198 1.02 -25.30 1.26
CA LYS A 198 1.37 -26.70 1.09
C LYS A 198 2.87 -26.83 0.88
N THR A 199 3.52 -27.55 1.78
CA THR A 199 4.97 -27.79 1.72
C THR A 199 5.21 -29.25 1.35
N PHE A 200 5.96 -29.48 0.29
CA PHE A 200 6.39 -30.78 -0.18
C PHE A 200 7.82 -31.04 0.28
N PHE A 201 8.10 -32.28 0.66
CA PHE A 201 9.41 -32.75 1.08
C PHE A 201 9.82 -33.94 0.19
N ASN A 202 11.12 -34.13 0.02
CA ASN A 202 11.63 -35.37 -0.54
C ASN A 202 11.33 -36.56 0.38
N ALA A 203 11.30 -37.77 -0.18
CA ALA A 203 11.03 -38.98 0.60
C ALA A 203 12.03 -39.20 1.75
N GLU A 204 13.29 -38.80 1.53
CA GLU A 204 14.38 -38.86 2.51
C GLU A 204 14.18 -37.84 3.65
N ASP A 205 13.51 -36.73 3.37
CA ASP A 205 13.31 -35.61 4.30
C ASP A 205 11.94 -35.65 5.01
N ARG A 206 11.13 -36.71 4.80
CA ARG A 206 9.78 -36.80 5.38
C ARG A 206 9.75 -36.68 6.90
N ALA A 207 10.84 -37.04 7.58
CA ALA A 207 10.96 -36.95 9.04
C ALA A 207 10.90 -35.50 9.55
N TYR A 208 11.17 -34.51 8.69
CA TYR A 208 11.04 -33.09 9.01
C TYR A 208 9.63 -32.53 8.80
N SER A 209 8.72 -33.31 8.22
CA SER A 209 7.30 -32.97 8.14
C SER A 209 6.59 -33.29 9.45
N ILE A 210 5.54 -32.54 9.77
CA ILE A 210 4.69 -32.75 10.95
C ILE A 210 4.01 -34.12 10.87
N SER A 211 3.61 -34.52 9.66
CA SER A 211 2.87 -35.76 9.41
C SER A 211 3.76 -36.98 9.13
N ASN A 212 5.09 -36.82 9.17
CA ASN A 212 6.06 -37.80 8.68
C ASN A 212 5.75 -38.29 7.24
N SER A 213 5.24 -37.39 6.40
CA SER A 213 4.84 -37.63 5.02
C SER A 213 5.63 -36.74 4.05
N THR A 214 5.39 -36.91 2.76
CA THR A 214 6.02 -36.09 1.71
C THR A 214 5.32 -34.73 1.51
N SER A 215 4.24 -34.44 2.26
CA SER A 215 3.63 -33.13 2.20
C SER A 215 2.85 -32.76 3.46
N ASP A 216 3.04 -31.53 3.93
CA ASP A 216 2.20 -30.92 4.96
C ASP A 216 1.30 -29.84 4.35
N LYS A 217 0.12 -29.68 4.95
CA LYS A 217 -0.83 -28.62 4.63
C LYS A 217 -1.07 -27.79 5.87
N GLN A 218 -1.06 -26.48 5.70
CA GLN A 218 -1.35 -25.52 6.75
C GLN A 218 -2.34 -24.48 6.22
N ILE A 219 -3.30 -24.12 7.07
CA ILE A 219 -4.16 -22.96 6.85
C ILE A 219 -3.94 -22.01 8.02
N THR A 220 -3.61 -20.76 7.72
CA THR A 220 -3.43 -19.69 8.69
C THR A 220 -4.54 -18.67 8.49
N TYR A 221 -5.18 -18.26 9.59
CA TYR A 221 -6.12 -17.14 9.60
C TYR A 221 -5.53 -15.99 10.40
N GLY A 222 -5.58 -14.79 9.83
CA GLY A 222 -5.14 -13.57 10.47
C GLY A 222 -6.25 -12.53 10.52
N PHE A 223 -6.22 -11.69 11.54
CA PHE A 223 -7.05 -10.49 11.63
C PHE A 223 -6.16 -9.30 11.94
N SER A 224 -6.39 -8.18 11.24
CA SER A 224 -5.64 -6.96 11.46
C SER A 224 -6.57 -5.75 11.57
N MET A 225 -6.17 -4.81 12.42
CA MET A 225 -6.80 -3.51 12.58
C MET A 225 -5.71 -2.44 12.50
N VAL A 226 -5.96 -1.40 11.72
CA VAL A 226 -5.04 -0.28 11.53
C VAL A 226 -5.81 0.99 11.78
N TYR A 227 -5.33 1.79 12.72
CA TYR A 227 -5.72 3.18 12.88
C TYR A 227 -4.50 4.04 12.59
N ASP A 228 -4.60 4.92 11.60
CA ASP A 228 -3.51 5.82 11.21
C ASP A 228 -4.09 7.20 10.96
N ASN A 229 -3.81 8.14 11.85
CA ASN A 229 -4.24 9.53 11.72
C ASN A 229 -3.07 10.50 11.48
N ARG A 230 -1.90 9.97 11.11
CA ARG A 230 -0.69 10.73 10.85
C ARG A 230 -0.92 11.74 9.72
N ASP A 231 -0.24 12.87 9.81
CA ASP A 231 -0.35 13.93 8.81
C ASP A 231 0.35 13.57 7.49
N PHE A 232 1.46 12.83 7.55
CA PHE A 232 2.15 12.30 6.38
C PHE A 232 2.83 10.95 6.70
N PHE A 233 2.77 9.99 5.76
CA PHE A 233 3.21 8.62 6.03
C PHE A 233 4.74 8.47 6.20
N LEU A 234 5.58 9.13 5.38
CA LEU A 234 7.04 8.97 5.45
C LEU A 234 7.68 9.75 6.60
N TYR A 235 7.23 10.99 6.82
CA TYR A 235 7.83 11.92 7.79
C TYR A 235 6.73 12.58 8.63
N PRO A 236 6.06 11.81 9.52
CA PRO A 236 4.96 12.32 10.31
C PRO A 236 5.46 13.39 11.30
N LYS A 237 4.74 14.50 11.40
CA LYS A 237 4.96 15.55 12.41
C LYS A 237 3.82 15.61 13.43
N LYS A 238 2.65 15.05 13.10
CA LYS A 238 1.46 14.99 13.95
C LYS A 238 0.73 13.67 13.74
N GLY A 239 -0.03 13.24 14.74
CA GLY A 239 -0.80 11.99 14.73
C GLY A 239 0.00 10.76 15.20
N PHE A 240 -0.63 9.59 15.14
CA PHE A 240 -0.10 8.29 15.54
C PHE A 240 -0.60 7.18 14.61
#